data_AF-A0A2K9LGC9-F1
#
_entry.id   AF-A0A2K9LGC9-F1
#
_cell.length_a   1.000
_cell.length_b   1.000
_cell.length_c   1.000
_cell.angle_alpha   90.00
_cell.angle_beta   90.00
_cell.angle_gamma   90.00
#
_symmetry.space_group_name_H-M   'P 1'
#
loop_
_entity.id
_entity.type
_entity.pdbx_description
1 polymer ?
#
loop_
_entity_poly.entity_id
_entity_poly.type
_entity_poly.pdbx_seq_one_letter_code
_entity_poly.pdbx_strand_id
1 'polypeptide(L)' 'MLIELLQPHTHAGKRLAVGDRLDLHEASARWLIAQGTAKAAATAADPKPTRRDATSGNGTPQGD' A
#
# COMPACT_ATOMS: atom_id res chain seq x y z
N MET A 1 4.12 -1.58 -8.21
CA MET A 1 3.98 -0.84 -6.93
C MET A 1 5.38 -0.49 -6.47
N LEU A 2 5.66 0.81 -6.41
CA LEU A 2 6.98 1.29 -6.02
C LEU A 2 7.13 1.24 -4.51
N ILE A 3 8.22 0.64 -4.03
CA ILE A 3 8.59 0.62 -2.62
C ILE A 3 10.00 1.14 -2.42
N GLU A 4 10.25 1.77 -1.29
CA GLU A 4 11.57 2.18 -0.84
C GLU A 4 12.05 1.21 0.25
N LEU A 5 13.22 0.63 0.04
CA LEU A 5 13.80 -0.34 0.97
C LEU A 5 14.26 0.36 2.25
N LEU A 6 13.83 -0.15 3.39
CA LEU A 6 14.30 0.30 4.71
C LEU A 6 15.47 -0.56 5.20
N GLN A 7 15.65 -1.75 4.61
CA GLN A 7 16.72 -2.68 4.89
C GLN A 7 17.38 -3.14 3.59
N PRO A 8 18.68 -3.49 3.61
CA PRO A 8 19.35 -4.01 2.42
C PRO A 8 18.71 -5.33 1.98
N HIS A 9 18.35 -5.43 0.71
CA HIS A 9 17.65 -6.58 0.15
C HIS A 9 18.34 -7.07 -1.12
N THR A 10 18.37 -8.38 -1.35
CA THR A 10 18.92 -8.94 -2.60
C THR A 10 17.76 -9.35 -3.49
N HIS A 11 17.57 -8.65 -4.60
CA HIS A 11 16.52 -8.94 -5.57
C HIS A 11 17.12 -9.42 -6.90
N ALA A 12 16.72 -10.61 -7.36
CA ALA A 12 17.22 -11.22 -8.61
C ALA A 12 18.77 -11.25 -8.73
N GLY A 13 19.46 -11.49 -7.61
CA GLY A 13 20.92 -11.50 -7.55
C GLY A 13 21.59 -10.13 -7.46
N LYS A 14 20.81 -9.03 -7.50
CA LYS A 14 21.31 -7.67 -7.28
C LYS A 14 21.08 -7.28 -5.83
N ARG A 15 22.14 -6.81 -5.15
CA ARG A 15 22.02 -6.26 -3.80
C ARG A 15 21.58 -4.80 -3.90
N LEU A 16 20.46 -4.51 -3.27
CA LEU A 16 19.85 -3.20 -3.15
C LEU A 16 20.11 -2.68 -1.74
N ALA A 17 20.44 -1.40 -1.65
CA ALA A 17 20.70 -0.74 -0.38
C ALA A 17 19.42 -0.17 0.22
N VAL A 18 19.51 0.25 1.48
CA VAL A 18 18.48 1.08 2.12
C VAL A 18 18.32 2.37 1.31
N GLY A 19 17.08 2.79 1.09
CA GLY A 19 16.72 3.96 0.28
C GLY A 19 16.56 3.66 -1.22
N ASP A 20 16.94 2.46 -1.67
CA ASP A 20 16.75 2.05 -3.06
C ASP A 20 15.26 1.80 -3.36
N ARG A 21 14.84 2.15 -4.58
CA ARG A 21 13.43 2.09 -4.99
C ARG A 21 13.21 0.94 -5.96
N LEU A 22 12.33 0.03 -5.58
CA LEU A 22 12.03 -1.16 -6.36
C LEU A 22 10.55 -1.19 -6.73
N ASP A 23 10.26 -1.39 -8.02
CA ASP A 23 8.88 -1.63 -8.47
C ASP A 23 8.58 -3.13 -8.45
N LEU A 24 7.62 -3.51 -7.61
CA LEU A 24 7.20 -4.89 -7.38
C LEU A 24 5.69 -5.07 -7.58
N HIS A 25 5.24 -6.31 -7.67
CA HIS A 25 3.81 -6.62 -7.61
C HIS A 25 3.22 -6.19 -6.25
N GLU A 26 1.97 -5.73 -6.25
CA GLU A 26 1.30 -5.16 -5.07
C GLU A 26 1.31 -6.11 -3.87
N ALA A 27 1.04 -7.40 -4.08
CA ALA A 27 1.06 -8.40 -3.01
C ALA A 27 2.44 -8.52 -2.33
N SER A 28 3.51 -8.54 -3.13
CA SER A 28 4.90 -8.64 -2.64
C SER A 28 5.33 -7.36 -1.93
N ALA A 29 4.99 -6.20 -2.51
CA ALA A 29 5.24 -4.90 -1.92
C ALA A 29 4.54 -4.76 -0.56
N ARG A 30 3.25 -5.11 -0.48
CA ARG A 30 2.48 -5.10 0.77
C ARG A 30 3.06 -6.04 1.82
N TRP A 31 3.51 -7.22 1.42
CA TRP A 31 4.18 -8.14 2.33
C TRP A 31 5.46 -7.53 2.92
N LEU A 32 6.33 -6.94 2.09
CA LEU A 32 7.56 -6.27 2.56
C LEU A 32 7.27 -5.07 3.47
N ILE A 33 6.20 -4.34 3.20
CA ILE A 33 5.74 -3.23 4.05
C ILE A 33 5.23 -3.74 5.39
N ALA A 34 4.43 -4.80 5.39
CA ALA A 34 3.91 -5.41 6.62
C ALA A 34 5.02 -6.00 7.51
N GLN A 35 6.11 -6.48 6.90
CA GLN A 35 7.30 -6.94 7.61
C GLN A 35 8.19 -5.79 8.14
N GLY A 36 7.95 -4.55 7.71
CA GLY A 36 8.81 -3.40 8.04
C GLY A 36 10.13 -3.34 7.27
N THR A 37 10.31 -4.19 6.25
CA THR A 37 11.52 -4.24 5.41
C THR A 37 11.54 -3.13 4.36
N ALA A 38 10.37 -2.62 3.96
CA ALA A 38 10.21 -1.54 3.00
C ALA A 38 9.04 -0.63 3.35
N LYS A 39 8.94 0.53 2.71
CA LYS A 39 7.77 1.41 2.76
C LYS A 39 7.25 1.67 1.36
N ALA A 40 5.96 2.00 1.23
CA ALA A 40 5.41 2.46 -0.05
C ALA A 40 6.17 3.72 -0.47
N ALA A 41 6.84 3.66 -1.62
CA ALA A 41 7.43 4.86 -2.20
C ALA A 41 6.28 5.59 -2.89
N ALA A 42 6.03 6.82 -2.48
CA ALA A 42 5.07 7.67 -3.15
C ALA A 42 5.60 7.96 -4.57
N THR A 43 5.28 7.12 -5.54
CA THR A 43 5.12 7.61 -6.91
C THR A 43 4.05 8.68 -6.81
N ALA A 44 4.30 9.88 -7.36
CA ALA A 44 3.43 11.04 -7.24
C ALA A 44 2.07 10.85 -7.97
N ALA A 45 1.32 9.86 -7.53
CA ALA A 45 -0.03 9.51 -7.93
C ALA A 45 -0.78 9.17 -6.63
N ASP A 46 -0.99 10.19 -5.81
CA ASP A 46 -2.02 10.21 -4.78
C ASP A 46 -3.03 11.31 -5.19
N PRO A 47 -4.32 11.31 -4.79
CA PRO A 47 -5.08 10.31 -4.05
C PRO A 47 -6.37 9.89 -4.79
N LYS A 48 -6.92 8.71 -4.49
CA LYS A 48 -8.33 8.70 -4.08
C LYS A 48 -8.60 7.54 -3.12
N PRO A 49 -8.62 7.79 -1.80
CA PRO A 49 -9.57 7.05 -1.00
C PRO A 49 -10.93 7.50 -1.55
N THR A 50 -11.62 6.62 -2.27
CA THR A 50 -13.07 6.73 -2.30
C THR A 50 -13.50 6.54 -0.86
N ARG A 51 -13.52 7.66 -0.11
CA ARG A 51 -14.30 7.84 1.09
C ARG A 51 -15.62 7.16 0.76
N ARG A 52 -15.91 6.08 1.49
CA ARG A 52 -17.26 5.51 1.60
C ARG A 52 -18.17 6.68 1.94
N ASP A 53 -18.79 7.28 0.94
CA ASP A 53 -19.87 8.20 1.15
C ASP A 53 -21.10 7.34 1.43
N ALA A 54 -21.52 7.42 2.69
CA ALA A 54 -22.84 7.16 3.23
C ALA A 54 -23.82 6.36 2.35
N THR A 55 -23.99 5.08 2.66
CA THR A 55 -25.35 4.55 2.83
C THR A 55 -25.39 3.73 4.11
N SER A 56 -25.17 4.43 5.23
CA SER A 56 -25.85 4.08 6.47
C SER A 56 -27.30 4.56 6.30
N GLY A 57 -28.11 3.74 5.63
CA GLY A 57 -29.56 3.91 5.54
C GLY A 57 -30.23 2.95 6.52
N ASN A 58 -30.00 3.15 7.82
CA ASN A 58 -30.87 2.56 8.83
C ASN A 58 -32.02 3.55 9.08
N GLY A 59 -33.26 3.14 8.83
CA GLY A 59 -34.42 3.98 9.02
C GLY A 59 -35.75 3.38 8.55
N THR A 60 -36.03 2.10 8.83
CA THR A 60 -37.40 1.63 9.00
C THR A 60 -37.80 1.96 10.44
N PRO A 61 -38.85 2.78 10.68
CA PRO A 61 -40.16 2.18 10.94
C PRO A 61 -41.32 3.04 10.42
N GLN A 62 -42.27 2.44 9.71
CA GLN A 62 -43.61 3.02 9.59
C GLN A 62 -44.62 1.90 9.80
N GLY A 63 -45.22 1.91 10.98
CA GLY A 63 -46.47 1.20 11.23
C GLY A 63 -47.64 2.05 10.73
N ASP A 64 -48.65 1.35 10.22
CA ASP A 64 -50.07 1.64 10.33
C ASP A 64 -50.78 0.27 10.41
#